data_AF-A0A967KB57-F1
#
_entry.id   AF-A0A967KB57-F1
#
_cell.length_a   1.000
_cell.length_b   1.000
_cell.length_c   1.000
_cell.angle_alpha   90.00
_cell.angle_beta   90.00
_cell.angle_gamma   90.00
#
_symmetry.space_group_name_H-M   'P 1'
#
loop_
_entity.id
_entity.type
_entity.pdbx_description
1 polymer ?
#
loop_
_entity_poly.entity_id
_entity_poly.type
_entity_poly.pdbx_seq_one_letter_code
_entity_poly.pdbx_strand_id
1 'polypeptide(L)'
;MQKPDRYWLPGLVLTLGLYVLVSLAVAETFDLFFVVMLATLVVCVTLFYRLFPGSYFTTIALANFLSVYACLFIFFVTSNFAAAGDWTLRLSFVLPILAFMAGVWLRRGAIHRLVRHESDARVHYSPRVFLWLIPVFAVGLATFLLPHRQLESETVNLILLASMGLISLLVLTVSRDVTAFLLETGLLFEDFFARASALMAPTLAFFTYYSFVVIVFAGIYRIIERIIPGPHFMIAGEARSITFVESLYFSIITLSTVGYGDLVPLSMLVRAIASLQIVIGVWLIIFGFSEVLRFAREHRLHGGQK
;
A
#
# COMPACT_ATOMS: atom_id res chain seq x y z
N MET A 1 -29.52 1.95 -16.36
CA MET A 1 -28.76 0.88 -15.67
C MET A 1 -27.41 0.76 -16.37
N GLN A 2 -26.37 1.40 -15.83
CA GLN A 2 -25.00 1.19 -16.31
C GLN A 2 -24.55 -0.21 -15.88
N LYS A 3 -24.01 -1.00 -16.81
CA LYS A 3 -23.43 -2.32 -16.51
C LYS A 3 -22.28 -2.14 -15.50
N PRO A 4 -22.14 -3.01 -14.49
CA PRO A 4 -21.00 -2.94 -13.59
C PRO A 4 -19.73 -3.23 -14.39
N ASP A 5 -18.81 -2.27 -14.41
CA ASP A 5 -17.55 -2.43 -15.13
C ASP A 5 -16.75 -3.61 -14.58
N ARG A 6 -16.28 -4.47 -15.50
CA ARG A 6 -15.63 -5.76 -15.27
C ARG A 6 -14.26 -5.65 -14.55
N TYR A 7 -13.85 -4.44 -14.19
CA TYR A 7 -12.58 -4.09 -13.53
C TYR A 7 -12.67 -3.93 -12.01
N TRP A 8 -13.84 -4.18 -11.40
CA TRP A 8 -14.03 -4.10 -9.94
C TRP A 8 -13.38 -5.26 -9.16
N LEU A 9 -13.35 -6.46 -9.76
CA LEU A 9 -12.89 -7.69 -9.12
C LEU A 9 -11.39 -7.68 -8.72
N PRO A 10 -10.44 -7.32 -9.61
CA PRO A 10 -9.00 -7.35 -9.30
C PRO A 10 -8.67 -6.43 -8.14
N GLY A 11 -9.41 -5.33 -8.09
CA GLY A 11 -9.12 -4.28 -7.19
C GLY A 11 -9.61 -4.53 -5.76
N LEU A 12 -10.83 -5.04 -5.62
CA LEU A 12 -11.34 -5.55 -4.37
C LEU A 12 -10.51 -6.73 -3.87
N VAL A 13 -10.01 -7.58 -4.78
CA VAL A 13 -9.08 -8.68 -4.46
C VAL A 13 -7.76 -8.18 -3.89
N LEU A 14 -7.14 -7.15 -4.48
CA LEU A 14 -5.89 -6.57 -3.96
C LEU A 14 -6.08 -6.03 -2.54
N THR A 15 -7.19 -5.32 -2.33
CA THR A 15 -7.51 -4.68 -1.06
C THR A 15 -7.87 -5.69 0.05
N LEU A 16 -8.69 -6.69 -0.28
CA LEU A 16 -8.96 -7.81 0.61
C LEU A 16 -7.69 -8.61 0.89
N GLY A 17 -6.83 -8.78 -0.11
CA GLY A 17 -5.52 -9.41 0.04
C GLY A 17 -4.62 -8.69 1.04
N LEU A 18 -4.51 -7.36 0.95
CA LEU A 18 -3.75 -6.56 1.91
C LEU A 18 -4.32 -6.67 3.32
N TYR A 19 -5.63 -6.60 3.48
CA TYR A 19 -6.25 -6.73 4.80
C TYR A 19 -6.09 -8.14 5.38
N VAL A 20 -6.24 -9.18 4.56
CA VAL A 20 -6.01 -10.56 4.97
C VAL A 20 -4.55 -10.73 5.39
N LEU A 21 -3.60 -10.16 4.65
CA LEU A 21 -2.18 -10.16 5.01
C LEU A 21 -1.96 -9.49 6.38
N VAL A 22 -2.51 -8.29 6.59
CA VAL A 22 -2.39 -7.56 7.87
C VAL A 22 -3.06 -8.34 9.00
N SER A 23 -4.25 -8.89 8.76
CA SER A 23 -5.00 -9.67 9.74
C SER A 23 -4.27 -10.95 10.13
N LEU A 24 -3.68 -11.64 9.15
CA LEU A 24 -2.82 -12.82 9.36
C LEU A 24 -1.55 -12.47 10.13
N ALA A 25 -0.97 -11.28 9.88
CA ALA A 25 0.25 -10.84 10.53
C ALA A 25 0.02 -10.42 12.00
N VAL A 26 -1.17 -9.94 12.32
CA VAL A 26 -1.51 -9.42 13.66
C VAL A 26 -2.20 -10.49 14.54
N ALA A 27 -2.93 -11.44 13.94
CA ALA A 27 -3.65 -12.46 14.69
C ALA A 27 -2.70 -13.53 15.25
N GLU A 28 -2.69 -13.69 16.57
CA GLU A 28 -1.97 -14.81 17.22
C GLU A 28 -2.70 -16.15 17.05
N THR A 29 -4.03 -16.12 16.87
CA THR A 29 -4.87 -17.30 16.63
C THR A 29 -6.00 -17.02 15.64
N PHE A 30 -6.46 -18.05 14.92
CA PHE A 30 -7.60 -17.99 14.00
C PHE A 30 -8.93 -18.21 14.73
N ASP A 31 -9.20 -17.38 15.72
CA ASP A 31 -10.39 -17.48 16.55
C ASP A 31 -11.65 -16.88 15.89
N LEU A 32 -12.78 -16.97 16.58
CA LEU A 32 -14.04 -16.39 16.10
C LEU A 32 -13.96 -14.86 15.95
N PHE A 33 -13.08 -14.19 16.71
CA PHE A 33 -12.86 -12.75 16.57
C PHE A 33 -12.23 -12.43 15.21
N PHE A 34 -11.21 -13.17 14.77
CA PHE A 34 -10.62 -13.04 13.43
C PHE A 34 -11.67 -13.14 12.32
N VAL A 35 -12.58 -14.12 12.42
CA VAL A 35 -13.66 -14.31 11.44
C VAL A 35 -14.63 -13.13 11.43
N VAL A 36 -15.03 -12.63 12.61
CA VAL A 36 -15.89 -11.45 12.74
C VAL A 36 -15.23 -10.21 12.13
N MET A 37 -13.93 -10.05 12.37
CA MET A 37 -13.13 -8.93 11.87
C MET A 37 -13.16 -8.89 10.32
N LEU A 38 -12.85 -10.03 9.69
CA LEU A 38 -12.84 -10.18 8.23
C LEU A 38 -14.24 -10.04 7.63
N ALA A 39 -15.25 -10.66 8.24
CA ALA A 39 -16.64 -10.55 7.79
C ALA A 39 -17.13 -9.09 7.85
N THR A 40 -16.83 -8.37 8.93
CA THR A 40 -17.22 -6.97 9.12
C THR A 40 -16.61 -6.08 8.04
N LEU A 41 -15.33 -6.29 7.70
CA LEU A 41 -14.70 -5.58 6.60
C LEU A 41 -15.41 -5.85 5.28
N VAL A 42 -15.55 -7.13 4.91
CA VAL A 42 -16.15 -7.52 3.61
C VAL A 42 -17.54 -6.91 3.47
N VAL A 43 -18.36 -6.98 4.54
CA VAL A 43 -19.69 -6.38 4.57
C VAL A 43 -19.63 -4.85 4.44
N CYS A 44 -18.78 -4.18 5.23
CA CYS A 44 -18.64 -2.73 5.20
C CYS A 44 -18.22 -2.21 3.81
N VAL A 45 -17.17 -2.79 3.24
CA VAL A 45 -16.65 -2.44 1.92
C VAL A 45 -17.69 -2.70 0.83
N THR A 46 -18.40 -3.84 0.90
CA THR A 46 -19.46 -4.19 -0.06
C THR A 46 -20.65 -3.23 0.03
N LEU A 47 -21.10 -2.90 1.24
CA LEU A 47 -22.21 -1.96 1.46
C LEU A 47 -21.85 -0.55 1.00
N PHE A 48 -20.64 -0.09 1.33
CA PHE A 48 -20.17 1.22 0.91
C PHE A 48 -20.12 1.34 -0.62
N TYR A 49 -19.60 0.31 -1.31
CA TYR A 49 -19.59 0.26 -2.76
C TYR A 49 -21.01 0.32 -3.37
N ARG A 50 -21.98 -0.37 -2.75
CA ARG A 50 -23.39 -0.29 -3.18
C ARG A 50 -24.00 1.09 -2.98
N LEU A 51 -23.60 1.82 -1.95
CA LEU A 51 -24.09 3.17 -1.66
C LEU A 51 -23.46 4.22 -2.59
N PHE A 52 -22.19 4.07 -2.94
CA PHE A 52 -21.45 5.00 -3.81
C PHE A 52 -20.75 4.25 -4.96
N PRO A 53 -21.51 3.83 -5.99
CA PRO A 53 -20.93 3.27 -7.19
C PRO A 53 -20.24 4.41 -7.97
N GLY A 54 -18.91 4.44 -7.98
CA GLY A 54 -18.18 5.55 -8.62
C GLY A 54 -16.72 5.21 -8.84
N SER A 55 -15.88 5.32 -7.81
CA SER A 55 -14.44 5.09 -7.94
C SER A 55 -14.01 3.81 -7.23
N TYR A 56 -13.28 2.96 -7.96
CA TYR A 56 -12.62 1.78 -7.41
C TYR A 56 -11.66 2.16 -6.27
N PHE A 57 -10.90 3.25 -6.44
CA PHE A 57 -9.89 3.69 -5.49
C PHE A 57 -10.46 4.16 -4.16
N THR A 58 -11.70 4.67 -4.12
CA THR A 58 -12.39 4.96 -2.85
C THR A 58 -12.58 3.70 -2.02
N THR A 59 -12.88 2.57 -2.66
CA THR A 59 -13.08 1.28 -1.97
C THR A 59 -11.76 0.77 -1.39
N ILE A 60 -10.64 0.97 -2.10
CA ILE A 60 -9.30 0.70 -1.59
C ILE A 60 -8.99 1.57 -0.38
N ALA A 61 -9.23 2.88 -0.50
CA ALA A 61 -8.96 3.84 0.55
C ALA A 61 -9.73 3.47 1.82
N LEU A 62 -11.04 3.20 1.72
CA LEU A 62 -11.86 2.78 2.84
C LEU A 62 -11.29 1.55 3.56
N ALA A 63 -10.91 0.52 2.81
CA ALA A 63 -10.38 -0.70 3.39
C ALA A 63 -9.00 -0.50 4.02
N ASN A 64 -8.14 0.37 3.47
CA ASN A 64 -6.89 0.76 4.12
C ASN A 64 -7.17 1.45 5.46
N PHE A 65 -8.14 2.38 5.50
CA PHE A 65 -8.57 3.01 6.75
C PHE A 65 -9.11 1.98 7.77
N LEU A 66 -9.90 1.00 7.33
CA LEU A 66 -10.38 -0.09 8.17
C LEU A 66 -9.25 -1.02 8.64
N SER A 67 -8.19 -1.20 7.83
CA SER A 67 -6.97 -1.93 8.20
C SER A 67 -6.23 -1.22 9.33
N VAL A 68 -6.01 0.08 9.18
CA VAL A 68 -5.39 0.92 10.22
C VAL A 68 -6.21 0.89 11.50
N TYR A 69 -7.54 1.00 11.40
CA TYR A 69 -8.44 0.87 12.55
C TYR A 69 -8.29 -0.49 13.23
N ALA A 70 -8.25 -1.60 12.49
CA ALA A 70 -8.07 -2.94 13.06
C ALA A 70 -6.74 -3.08 13.81
N CYS A 71 -5.64 -2.58 13.23
CA CYS A 71 -4.33 -2.58 13.90
C CYS A 71 -4.36 -1.78 15.20
N LEU A 72 -4.93 -0.57 15.17
CA LEU A 72 -5.04 0.27 16.37
C LEU A 72 -5.93 -0.39 17.43
N PHE A 73 -7.07 -0.97 17.03
CA PHE A 73 -7.97 -1.66 17.95
C PHE A 73 -7.26 -2.80 18.68
N ILE A 74 -6.55 -3.67 17.94
CA ILE A 74 -5.82 -4.79 18.54
C ILE A 74 -4.71 -4.28 19.46
N PHE A 75 -3.97 -3.25 19.06
CA PHE A 75 -2.97 -2.62 19.91
C PHE A 75 -3.56 -2.10 21.24
N PHE A 76 -4.70 -1.40 21.19
CA PHE A 76 -5.37 -0.89 22.39
C PHE A 76 -5.92 -2.01 23.28
N VAL A 77 -6.52 -3.04 22.68
CA VAL A 77 -7.07 -4.18 23.43
C VAL A 77 -5.97 -4.95 24.13
N THR A 78 -4.89 -5.28 23.41
CA THR A 78 -3.75 -6.01 23.99
C THR A 78 -3.03 -5.20 25.07
N SER A 79 -2.93 -3.87 24.92
CA SER A 79 -2.24 -3.01 25.88
C SER A 79 -3.08 -2.70 27.12
N ASN A 80 -4.35 -2.32 26.95
CA ASN A 80 -5.17 -1.72 28.00
C ASN A 80 -6.35 -2.59 28.45
N PHE A 81 -6.82 -3.50 27.58
CA PHE A 81 -8.06 -4.26 27.81
C PHE A 81 -7.87 -5.78 27.68
N ALA A 82 -6.69 -6.30 28.02
CA ALA A 82 -6.37 -7.72 27.89
C ALA A 82 -7.30 -8.64 28.73
N ALA A 83 -7.92 -8.10 29.78
CA ALA A 83 -8.89 -8.82 30.62
C ALA A 83 -10.36 -8.70 30.14
N ALA A 84 -10.62 -8.04 29.02
CA ALA A 84 -11.96 -7.91 28.46
C ALA A 84 -12.45 -9.25 27.89
N GLY A 85 -13.75 -9.51 28.03
CA GLY A 85 -14.36 -10.74 27.52
C GLY A 85 -14.50 -10.74 25.99
N ASP A 86 -14.40 -11.91 25.39
CA ASP A 86 -14.45 -12.10 23.92
C ASP A 86 -15.67 -11.46 23.25
N TRP A 87 -16.84 -11.53 23.89
CA TRP A 87 -18.07 -10.93 23.37
C TRP A 87 -17.97 -9.41 23.32
N THR A 88 -17.42 -8.81 24.37
CA THR A 88 -17.16 -7.37 24.45
C THR A 88 -16.21 -6.93 23.36
N LEU A 89 -15.13 -7.69 23.12
CA LEU A 89 -14.15 -7.40 22.06
C LEU A 89 -14.80 -7.37 20.67
N ARG A 90 -15.59 -8.40 20.35
CA ARG A 90 -16.30 -8.50 19.07
C ARG A 90 -17.26 -7.33 18.88
N LEU A 91 -18.07 -7.02 19.89
CA LEU A 91 -19.05 -5.94 19.81
C LEU A 91 -18.37 -4.57 19.69
N SER A 92 -17.31 -4.36 20.46
CA SER A 92 -16.50 -3.13 20.49
C SER A 92 -15.79 -2.84 19.18
N PHE A 93 -15.33 -3.88 18.47
CA PHE A 93 -14.72 -3.75 17.15
C PHE A 93 -15.76 -3.33 16.08
N VAL A 94 -16.96 -3.90 16.14
CA VAL A 94 -17.99 -3.69 15.13
C VAL A 94 -18.70 -2.34 15.31
N LEU A 95 -18.79 -1.82 16.54
CA LEU A 95 -19.58 -0.63 16.89
C LEU A 95 -19.16 0.64 16.09
N PRO A 96 -17.88 1.04 16.02
CA PRO A 96 -17.47 2.22 15.27
C PRO A 96 -17.67 2.06 13.76
N ILE A 97 -17.50 0.85 13.24
CA ILE A 97 -17.72 0.54 11.82
C ILE A 97 -19.21 0.67 11.47
N LEU A 98 -20.10 0.14 12.31
CA LEU A 98 -21.54 0.29 12.13
C LEU A 98 -21.97 1.75 12.25
N ALA A 99 -21.42 2.50 13.20
CA ALA A 99 -21.71 3.92 13.35
C ALA A 99 -21.24 4.74 12.14
N PHE A 100 -20.07 4.42 11.60
CA PHE A 100 -19.59 4.98 10.34
C PHE A 100 -20.60 4.70 9.21
N MET A 101 -20.97 3.43 8.99
CA MET A 101 -21.93 3.03 7.96
C MET A 101 -23.30 3.66 8.12
N ALA A 102 -23.81 3.76 9.34
CA ALA A 102 -25.06 4.44 9.65
C ALA A 102 -24.98 5.94 9.30
N GLY A 103 -23.88 6.60 9.66
CA GLY A 103 -23.67 8.01 9.33
C GLY A 103 -23.59 8.28 7.83
N VAL A 104 -22.89 7.40 7.12
CA VAL A 104 -22.81 7.39 5.66
C VAL A 104 -24.20 7.24 5.03
N TRP A 105 -24.99 6.28 5.50
CA TRP A 105 -26.36 6.06 5.01
C TRP A 105 -27.24 7.28 5.27
N LEU A 106 -27.26 7.80 6.50
CA LEU A 106 -28.10 8.93 6.91
C LEU A 106 -27.80 10.20 6.09
N ARG A 107 -26.53 10.41 5.75
CA ARG A 107 -26.05 11.62 5.07
C ARG A 107 -25.80 11.42 3.57
N ARG A 108 -26.23 10.29 2.99
CA ARG A 108 -25.99 9.92 1.58
C ARG A 108 -26.35 11.00 0.57
N GLY A 109 -27.45 11.72 0.78
CA GLY A 109 -27.91 12.79 -0.11
C GLY A 109 -27.06 14.06 -0.05
N ALA A 110 -26.42 14.35 1.09
CA ALA A 110 -25.47 15.45 1.21
C ALA A 110 -24.12 15.09 0.57
N ILE A 111 -23.68 13.84 0.74
CA ILE A 111 -22.43 13.32 0.16
C ILE A 111 -22.52 13.30 -1.37
N HIS A 112 -23.62 12.82 -1.96
CA HIS A 112 -23.81 12.83 -3.42
C HIS A 112 -23.82 14.23 -4.03
N ARG A 113 -24.31 15.25 -3.29
CA ARG A 113 -24.29 16.63 -3.76
C ARG A 113 -22.88 17.23 -3.76
N LEU A 114 -22.03 16.84 -2.79
CA LEU A 114 -20.64 17.28 -2.72
C LEU A 114 -19.85 16.79 -3.94
N VAL A 115 -19.95 15.49 -4.24
CA VAL A 115 -19.25 14.85 -5.36
C VAL A 115 -19.65 15.42 -6.73
N ARG A 116 -20.90 15.88 -6.89
CA ARG A 116 -21.41 16.45 -8.15
C ARG A 116 -21.03 17.92 -8.38
N HIS A 117 -20.66 18.67 -7.34
CA HIS A 117 -20.34 20.09 -7.45
C HIS A 117 -18.84 20.40 -7.51
N GLU A 118 -17.97 19.45 -7.14
CA GLU A 118 -16.51 19.65 -7.12
C GLU A 118 -15.81 19.35 -8.45
N SER A 119 -16.55 19.05 -9.53
CA SER A 119 -15.98 18.90 -10.87
C SER A 119 -15.37 20.19 -11.45
N ASP A 120 -15.67 21.35 -10.87
CA ASP A 120 -15.26 22.68 -11.40
C ASP A 120 -14.36 23.51 -10.47
N ALA A 121 -14.13 23.11 -9.21
CA ALA A 121 -13.36 23.90 -8.25
C ALA A 121 -12.10 23.15 -7.79
N ARG A 122 -10.91 23.71 -8.06
CA ARG A 122 -9.64 23.23 -7.47
C ARG A 122 -9.68 23.44 -5.95
N VAL A 123 -10.03 22.41 -5.19
CA VAL A 123 -10.17 22.50 -3.73
C VAL A 123 -8.78 22.54 -3.08
N HIS A 124 -8.59 23.50 -2.17
CA HIS A 124 -7.44 23.56 -1.28
C HIS A 124 -7.63 22.56 -0.14
N TYR A 125 -6.69 21.62 0.02
CA TYR A 125 -6.61 20.73 1.16
C TYR A 125 -6.62 21.54 2.46
N SER A 126 -7.72 21.49 3.20
CA SER A 126 -7.76 22.07 4.54
C SER A 126 -7.31 21.02 5.55
N PRO A 127 -6.24 21.25 6.34
CA PRO A 127 -5.82 20.33 7.41
C PRO A 127 -6.91 20.14 8.49
N ARG A 128 -7.98 20.93 8.45
CA ARG A 128 -9.15 20.81 9.32
C ARG A 128 -9.86 19.46 9.21
N VAL A 129 -9.71 18.74 8.09
CA VAL A 129 -10.26 17.38 7.92
C VAL A 129 -9.62 16.37 8.87
N PHE A 130 -8.46 16.64 9.47
CA PHE A 130 -7.85 15.73 10.46
C PHE A 130 -8.16 16.11 11.91
N LEU A 131 -8.83 17.24 12.16
CA LEU A 131 -9.11 17.70 13.54
C LEU A 131 -10.02 16.74 14.31
N TRP A 132 -10.85 15.93 13.63
CA TRP A 132 -11.66 14.91 14.28
C TRP A 132 -10.86 13.75 14.85
N LEU A 133 -9.60 13.55 14.41
CA LEU A 133 -8.75 12.53 15.01
C LEU A 133 -8.36 12.90 16.43
N ILE A 134 -8.25 14.20 16.75
CA ILE A 134 -7.86 14.69 18.08
C ILE A 134 -8.75 14.10 19.19
N PRO A 135 -10.09 14.20 19.14
CA PRO A 135 -10.93 13.59 20.16
C PRO A 135 -10.85 12.05 20.17
N VAL A 136 -10.66 11.37 19.02
CA VAL A 136 -10.45 9.91 19.01
C VAL A 136 -9.17 9.53 19.77
N PHE A 137 -8.07 10.22 19.47
CA PHE A 137 -6.80 10.05 20.17
C PHE A 137 -6.90 10.42 21.65
N ALA A 138 -7.66 11.45 22.00
CA ALA A 138 -7.90 11.82 23.39
C ALA A 138 -8.64 10.71 24.16
N VAL A 139 -9.66 10.09 23.55
CA VAL A 139 -10.35 8.93 24.14
C VAL A 139 -9.38 7.76 24.31
N GLY A 140 -8.58 7.44 23.28
CA GLY A 140 -7.56 6.39 23.36
C GLY A 140 -6.53 6.66 24.45
N LEU A 141 -5.99 7.88 24.54
CA LEU A 141 -4.99 8.26 25.54
C LEU A 141 -5.57 8.22 26.96
N ALA A 142 -6.84 8.62 27.13
CA ALA A 142 -7.53 8.51 28.42
C ALA A 142 -7.59 7.05 28.92
N THR A 143 -7.66 6.07 28.01
CA THR A 143 -7.59 4.64 28.38
C THR A 143 -6.20 4.19 28.84
N PHE A 144 -5.14 4.99 28.74
CA PHE A 144 -3.85 4.65 29.36
C PHE A 144 -3.73 5.19 30.79
N LEU A 145 -4.55 6.18 31.16
CA LEU A 145 -4.49 6.83 32.47
C LEU A 145 -5.24 6.07 33.56
N LEU A 146 -6.09 5.10 33.21
CA LEU A 146 -6.82 4.31 34.21
C LEU A 146 -5.93 3.16 34.75
N PRO A 147 -6.02 2.84 36.05
CA PRO A 147 -5.24 1.75 36.66
C PRO A 147 -5.87 0.38 36.37
N HIS A 148 -5.72 -0.12 35.14
CA HIS A 148 -6.39 -1.35 34.66
C HIS A 148 -5.98 -2.64 35.39
N ARG A 149 -4.80 -2.68 36.03
CA ARG A 149 -4.30 -3.88 36.72
C ARG A 149 -5.06 -4.25 38.00
N GLN A 150 -5.97 -3.40 38.49
CA GLN A 150 -6.73 -3.61 39.72
C GLN A 150 -8.25 -3.68 39.50
N LEU A 151 -8.72 -3.59 38.25
CA LEU A 151 -10.14 -3.53 37.94
C LEU A 151 -10.69 -4.94 37.67
N GLU A 152 -11.90 -5.21 38.18
CA GLU A 152 -12.66 -6.42 37.84
C GLU A 152 -12.97 -6.48 36.34
N SER A 153 -13.02 -7.69 35.76
CA SER A 153 -13.26 -7.90 34.33
C SER A 153 -14.54 -7.24 33.81
N GLU A 154 -15.57 -7.11 34.66
CA GLU A 154 -16.81 -6.42 34.33
C GLU A 154 -16.62 -4.91 34.14
N THR A 155 -15.80 -4.27 34.98
CA THR A 155 -15.48 -2.85 34.86
C THR A 155 -14.64 -2.58 33.61
N VAL A 156 -13.68 -3.47 33.30
CA VAL A 156 -12.88 -3.39 32.06
C VAL A 156 -13.77 -3.49 30.81
N ASN A 157 -14.77 -4.39 30.83
CA ASN A 157 -15.74 -4.52 29.75
C ASN A 157 -16.57 -3.25 29.55
N LEU A 158 -17.06 -2.67 30.64
CA LEU A 158 -17.84 -1.43 30.63
C LEU A 158 -17.03 -0.25 30.08
N ILE A 159 -15.77 -0.10 30.52
CA ILE A 159 -14.88 0.97 30.04
C ILE A 159 -14.63 0.83 28.53
N LEU A 160 -14.31 -0.38 28.05
CA LEU A 160 -14.08 -0.62 26.63
C LEU A 160 -15.31 -0.26 25.79
N LEU A 161 -16.50 -0.71 26.21
CA LEU A 161 -17.76 -0.39 25.53
C LEU A 161 -18.07 1.10 25.57
N ALA A 162 -17.84 1.77 26.70
CA ALA A 162 -18.06 3.22 26.82
C ALA A 162 -17.10 4.01 25.91
N SER A 163 -15.81 3.65 25.88
CA SER A 163 -14.82 4.27 24.99
C SER A 163 -15.18 4.07 23.52
N MET A 164 -15.52 2.83 23.12
CA MET A 164 -15.91 2.54 21.74
C MET A 164 -17.26 3.15 21.37
N GLY A 165 -18.19 3.26 22.30
CA GLY A 165 -19.45 3.99 22.13
C GLY A 165 -19.23 5.48 21.90
N LEU A 166 -18.33 6.11 22.66
CA LEU A 166 -17.96 7.51 22.48
C LEU A 166 -17.27 7.74 21.12
N ILE A 167 -16.32 6.87 20.75
CA ILE A 167 -15.69 6.89 19.42
C ILE A 167 -16.75 6.72 18.34
N SER A 168 -17.72 5.84 18.53
CA SER A 168 -18.79 5.59 17.56
C SER A 168 -19.70 6.81 17.36
N LEU A 169 -20.06 7.51 18.43
CA LEU A 169 -20.82 8.76 18.34
C LEU A 169 -20.04 9.83 17.58
N LEU A 170 -18.74 9.95 17.85
CA LEU A 170 -17.87 10.87 17.13
C LEU A 170 -17.76 10.49 15.65
N VAL A 171 -17.49 9.22 15.33
CA VAL A 171 -17.40 8.72 13.96
C VAL A 171 -18.73 8.91 13.21
N LEU A 172 -19.88 8.74 13.88
CA LEU A 172 -21.19 9.03 13.30
C LEU A 172 -21.33 10.50 12.90
N THR A 173 -20.87 11.43 13.75
CA THR A 173 -20.98 12.87 13.46
C THR A 173 -20.04 13.34 12.35
N VAL A 174 -18.87 12.73 12.20
CA VAL A 174 -17.85 13.11 11.20
C VAL A 174 -17.87 12.23 9.95
N SER A 175 -18.69 11.16 9.95
CA SER A 175 -18.85 10.20 8.83
C SER A 175 -18.96 10.85 7.45
N ARG A 176 -19.67 11.99 7.35
CA ARG A 176 -19.78 12.78 6.11
C ARG A 176 -18.43 13.28 5.60
N ASP A 177 -17.65 13.92 6.47
CA ASP A 177 -16.40 14.58 6.09
C ASP A 177 -15.32 13.53 5.78
N VAL A 178 -15.28 12.44 6.56
CA VAL A 178 -14.42 11.28 6.26
C VAL A 178 -14.79 10.67 4.91
N THR A 179 -16.07 10.50 4.62
CA THR A 179 -16.51 9.91 3.35
C THR A 179 -16.23 10.82 2.16
N ALA A 180 -16.43 12.13 2.31
CA ALA A 180 -16.05 13.11 1.30
C ALA A 180 -14.53 13.02 1.00
N PHE A 181 -13.71 13.00 2.04
CA PHE A 181 -12.26 12.84 1.91
C PHE A 181 -11.86 11.52 1.23
N LEU A 182 -12.51 10.40 1.59
CA LEU A 182 -12.27 9.10 0.96
C LEU A 182 -12.64 9.11 -0.53
N LEU A 183 -13.75 9.76 -0.89
CA LEU A 183 -14.20 9.88 -2.27
C LEU A 183 -13.23 10.75 -3.08
N GLU A 184 -12.85 11.92 -2.56
CA GLU A 184 -11.90 12.84 -3.18
C GLU A 184 -10.52 12.18 -3.36
N THR A 185 -10.00 11.56 -2.29
CA THR A 185 -8.74 10.81 -2.33
C THR A 185 -8.81 9.66 -3.33
N GLY A 186 -9.94 8.97 -3.42
CA GLY A 186 -10.18 7.93 -4.42
C GLY A 186 -10.05 8.47 -5.84
N LEU A 187 -10.71 9.58 -6.16
CA LEU A 187 -10.62 10.22 -7.48
C LEU A 187 -9.19 10.69 -7.81
N LEU A 188 -8.49 11.26 -6.83
CA LEU A 188 -7.08 11.66 -6.97
C LEU A 188 -6.16 10.47 -7.23
N PHE A 189 -6.38 9.36 -6.53
CA PHE A 189 -5.66 8.12 -6.79
C PHE A 189 -5.99 7.55 -8.16
N GLU A 190 -7.24 7.66 -8.61
CA GLU A 190 -7.65 7.25 -9.96
C GLU A 190 -6.91 8.04 -11.03
N ASP A 191 -6.86 9.37 -10.90
CA ASP A 191 -6.09 10.24 -11.79
C ASP A 191 -4.59 9.94 -11.74
N PHE A 192 -4.05 9.70 -10.54
CA PHE A 192 -2.65 9.35 -10.35
C PHE A 192 -2.32 8.00 -11.00
N PHE A 193 -3.14 6.98 -10.78
CA PHE A 193 -2.94 5.65 -11.34
C PHE A 193 -3.18 5.62 -12.84
N ALA A 194 -4.14 6.38 -13.36
CA ALA A 194 -4.31 6.54 -14.80
C ALA A 194 -3.04 7.11 -15.43
N ARG A 195 -2.45 8.15 -14.82
CA ARG A 195 -1.15 8.72 -15.25
C ARG A 195 -0.01 7.71 -15.11
N ALA A 196 0.06 6.96 -14.02
CA ALA A 196 1.09 5.95 -13.80
C ALA A 196 0.97 4.78 -14.78
N SER A 197 -0.26 4.36 -15.10
CA SER A 197 -0.53 3.28 -16.06
C SER A 197 -0.07 3.63 -17.47
N ALA A 198 -0.20 4.91 -17.85
CA ALA A 198 0.31 5.39 -19.12
C ALA A 198 1.85 5.22 -19.19
N LEU A 199 2.56 5.46 -18.08
CA LEU A 199 4.01 5.25 -17.99
C LEU A 199 4.43 3.77 -17.91
N MET A 200 3.50 2.82 -17.78
CA MET A 200 3.87 1.41 -17.69
C MET A 200 4.50 0.90 -18.99
N ALA A 201 3.99 1.27 -20.16
CA ALA A 201 4.55 0.82 -21.43
C ALA A 201 6.04 1.20 -21.60
N PRO A 202 6.45 2.48 -21.46
CA PRO A 202 7.86 2.84 -21.56
C PRO A 202 8.71 2.25 -20.41
N THR A 203 8.15 2.14 -19.21
CA THR A 203 8.85 1.53 -18.06
C THR A 203 9.11 0.04 -18.28
N LEU A 204 8.13 -0.70 -18.81
CA LEU A 204 8.27 -2.11 -19.14
C LEU A 204 9.29 -2.32 -20.27
N ALA A 205 9.30 -1.45 -21.28
CA ALA A 205 10.32 -1.48 -22.33
C ALA A 205 11.73 -1.27 -21.73
N PHE A 206 11.89 -0.26 -20.87
CA PHE A 206 13.15 0.00 -20.15
C PHE A 206 13.61 -1.22 -19.34
N PHE A 207 12.73 -1.80 -18.51
CA PHE A 207 13.07 -2.98 -17.72
C PHE A 207 13.39 -4.21 -18.58
N THR A 208 12.74 -4.35 -19.74
CA THR A 208 13.05 -5.41 -20.69
C THR A 208 14.48 -5.27 -21.21
N TYR A 209 14.87 -4.07 -21.67
CA TYR A 209 16.25 -3.82 -22.10
C TYR A 209 17.25 -3.95 -20.94
N TYR A 210 16.91 -3.46 -19.76
CA TYR A 210 17.73 -3.60 -18.56
C TYR A 210 18.01 -5.08 -18.26
N SER A 211 16.96 -5.91 -18.24
CA SER A 211 17.08 -7.35 -18.00
C SER A 211 17.86 -8.06 -19.10
N PHE A 212 17.69 -7.65 -20.36
CA PHE A 212 18.45 -8.18 -21.49
C PHE A 212 19.96 -7.91 -21.33
N VAL A 213 20.35 -6.68 -21.03
CA VAL A 213 21.75 -6.32 -20.75
C VAL A 213 22.29 -7.14 -19.58
N VAL A 214 21.54 -7.24 -18.49
CA VAL A 214 21.93 -8.01 -17.32
C VAL A 214 22.24 -9.47 -17.69
N ILE A 215 21.33 -10.12 -18.43
CA ILE A 215 21.44 -11.53 -18.83
C ILE A 215 22.61 -11.74 -19.80
N VAL A 216 22.78 -10.86 -20.79
CA VAL A 216 23.86 -10.94 -21.77
C VAL A 216 25.22 -10.84 -21.09
N PHE A 217 25.41 -9.85 -20.20
CA PHE A 217 26.68 -9.69 -19.49
C PHE A 217 26.95 -10.81 -18.49
N ALA A 218 25.93 -11.27 -17.77
CA ALA A 218 26.03 -12.46 -16.92
C ALA A 218 26.47 -13.70 -17.74
N GLY A 219 25.91 -13.86 -18.94
CA GLY A 219 26.31 -14.89 -19.90
C GLY A 219 27.77 -14.75 -20.33
N ILE A 220 28.22 -13.53 -20.67
CA ILE A 220 29.61 -13.25 -21.06
C ILE A 220 30.58 -13.61 -19.93
N TYR A 221 30.31 -13.17 -18.69
CA TYR A 221 31.15 -13.50 -17.53
C TYR A 221 31.24 -15.01 -17.32
N ARG A 222 30.10 -15.71 -17.41
CA ARG A 222 30.06 -17.16 -17.26
C ARG A 222 30.81 -17.90 -18.38
N ILE A 223 30.74 -17.40 -19.61
CA ILE A 223 31.44 -17.96 -20.77
C ILE A 223 32.95 -17.77 -20.63
N ILE A 224 33.40 -16.59 -20.21
CA ILE A 224 34.84 -16.32 -19.96
C ILE A 224 35.39 -17.30 -18.93
N GLU A 225 34.69 -17.46 -17.81
CA GLU A 225 35.07 -18.39 -16.75
C GLU A 225 35.11 -19.85 -17.23
N ARG A 226 34.37 -20.20 -18.29
CA ARG A 226 34.35 -21.56 -18.85
C ARG A 226 35.45 -21.79 -19.87
N ILE A 227 35.80 -20.78 -20.66
CA ILE A 227 36.74 -20.89 -21.78
C ILE A 227 38.18 -20.64 -21.32
N ILE A 228 38.37 -19.65 -20.47
CA ILE A 228 39.70 -19.22 -20.03
C ILE A 228 39.99 -19.88 -18.68
N PRO A 229 41.09 -20.65 -18.55
CA PRO A 229 41.44 -21.28 -17.29
C PRO A 229 41.98 -20.26 -16.29
N GLY A 230 41.58 -20.40 -15.03
CA GLY A 230 42.01 -19.58 -13.91
C GLY A 230 40.87 -18.76 -13.29
N PRO A 231 41.01 -18.29 -12.04
CA PRO A 231 39.97 -17.51 -11.39
C PRO A 231 39.93 -16.08 -11.95
N HIS A 232 38.80 -15.69 -12.55
CA HIS A 232 38.62 -14.34 -13.08
C HIS A 232 37.97 -13.36 -12.09
N PHE A 233 37.41 -13.87 -10.99
CA PHE A 233 36.73 -13.12 -9.94
C PHE A 233 37.27 -13.47 -8.55
N MET A 234 37.22 -12.49 -7.66
CA MET A 234 37.37 -12.66 -6.22
C MET A 234 35.98 -12.62 -5.60
N ILE A 235 35.62 -13.67 -4.87
CA ILE A 235 34.29 -13.88 -4.32
C ILE A 235 34.43 -14.03 -2.81
N ALA A 236 33.91 -13.06 -2.06
CA ALA A 236 34.08 -12.99 -0.60
C ALA A 236 35.54 -13.12 -0.12
N GLY A 237 36.49 -12.59 -0.90
CA GLY A 237 37.93 -12.63 -0.59
C GLY A 237 38.68 -13.84 -1.18
N GLU A 238 38.00 -14.81 -1.78
CA GLU A 238 38.62 -16.00 -2.38
C GLU A 238 38.63 -15.93 -3.90
N ALA A 239 39.78 -16.22 -4.52
CA ALA A 239 39.91 -16.31 -5.97
C ALA A 239 39.40 -17.68 -6.46
N ARG A 240 38.16 -17.72 -6.94
CA ARG A 240 37.51 -18.94 -7.44
C ARG A 240 36.60 -18.66 -8.62
N SER A 241 36.18 -19.73 -9.27
CA SER A 241 35.25 -19.64 -10.39
C SER A 241 33.85 -19.19 -9.96
N ILE A 242 33.29 -18.30 -10.78
CA ILE A 242 31.95 -17.74 -10.58
C ILE A 242 30.89 -18.67 -11.18
N THR A 243 29.78 -18.86 -10.45
CA THR A 243 28.59 -19.55 -10.94
C THR A 243 27.76 -18.64 -11.84
N PHE A 244 26.77 -19.20 -12.56
CA PHE A 244 25.87 -18.37 -13.37
C PHE A 244 25.04 -17.41 -12.51
N VAL A 245 24.56 -17.85 -11.35
CA VAL A 245 23.77 -17.02 -10.42
C VAL A 245 24.61 -15.87 -9.88
N GLU A 246 25.87 -16.13 -9.50
CA GLU A 246 26.80 -15.09 -9.07
C GLU A 246 27.16 -14.13 -10.22
N SER A 247 27.27 -14.63 -11.45
CA SER A 247 27.48 -13.78 -12.65
C SER A 247 26.29 -12.86 -12.91
N LEU A 248 25.07 -13.38 -12.72
CA LEU A 248 23.84 -12.60 -12.82
C LEU A 248 23.77 -11.54 -11.73
N TYR A 249 24.07 -11.92 -10.50
CA TYR A 249 24.11 -11.00 -9.37
C TYR A 249 25.19 -9.92 -9.55
N PHE A 250 26.41 -10.27 -9.97
CA PHE A 250 27.46 -9.31 -10.32
C PHE A 250 27.00 -8.31 -11.39
N SER A 251 26.35 -8.80 -12.44
CA SER A 251 25.81 -7.98 -13.52
C SER A 251 24.72 -7.02 -13.01
N ILE A 252 23.82 -7.47 -12.13
CA ILE A 252 22.78 -6.62 -11.51
C ILE A 252 23.42 -5.52 -10.65
N ILE A 253 24.30 -5.86 -9.70
CA ILE A 253 24.88 -4.88 -8.77
C ILE A 253 25.81 -3.89 -9.48
N THR A 254 26.41 -4.30 -10.60
CA THR A 254 27.22 -3.43 -11.46
C THR A 254 26.33 -2.46 -12.25
N LEU A 255 25.28 -2.97 -12.90
CA LEU A 255 24.39 -2.16 -13.72
C LEU A 255 23.50 -1.22 -12.87
N SER A 256 23.14 -1.63 -11.65
CA SER A 256 22.42 -0.79 -10.68
C SER A 256 23.32 0.19 -9.93
N THR A 257 24.63 0.12 -10.11
CA THR A 257 25.65 0.92 -9.41
C THR A 257 25.71 0.70 -7.89
N VAL A 258 25.09 -0.37 -7.37
CA VAL A 258 25.10 -0.70 -5.94
C VAL A 258 26.47 -1.19 -5.48
N GLY A 259 27.09 -2.11 -6.23
CA GLY A 259 28.47 -2.55 -6.03
C GLY A 259 28.86 -2.89 -4.59
N TYR A 260 28.21 -3.89 -3.96
CA TYR A 260 28.47 -4.28 -2.57
C TYR A 260 29.93 -4.65 -2.26
N GLY A 261 30.73 -5.01 -3.28
CA GLY A 261 32.16 -5.30 -3.14
C GLY A 261 32.48 -6.74 -2.73
N ASP A 262 31.47 -7.59 -2.64
CA ASP A 262 31.57 -9.03 -2.38
C ASP A 262 32.02 -9.84 -3.61
N LEU A 263 31.78 -9.30 -4.82
CA LEU A 263 32.25 -9.83 -6.10
C LEU A 263 33.11 -8.80 -6.81
N VAL A 264 34.40 -9.11 -7.00
CA VAL A 264 35.37 -8.18 -7.58
C VAL A 264 36.07 -8.82 -8.80
N PRO A 265 36.10 -8.14 -9.97
CA PRO A 265 36.80 -8.65 -11.14
C PRO A 265 38.33 -8.61 -10.96
N LEU A 266 38.98 -9.76 -11.11
CA LEU A 266 40.43 -9.91 -10.99
C LEU A 266 41.15 -9.68 -12.32
N SER A 267 40.70 -10.35 -13.37
CA SER A 267 41.39 -10.32 -14.67
C SER A 267 41.13 -9.03 -15.45
N MET A 268 42.13 -8.58 -16.22
CA MET A 268 42.04 -7.36 -17.03
C MET A 268 40.89 -7.43 -18.06
N LEU A 269 40.64 -8.61 -18.65
CA LEU A 269 39.54 -8.83 -19.58
C LEU A 269 38.18 -8.60 -18.93
N VAL A 270 37.93 -9.23 -17.78
CA VAL A 270 36.65 -9.07 -17.06
C VAL A 270 36.47 -7.63 -16.59
N ARG A 271 37.54 -6.95 -16.16
CA ARG A 271 37.51 -5.51 -15.84
C ARG A 271 37.11 -4.66 -17.05
N ALA A 272 37.70 -4.90 -18.21
CA ALA A 272 37.34 -4.17 -19.44
C ALA A 272 35.87 -4.40 -19.83
N ILE A 273 35.37 -5.62 -19.69
CA ILE A 273 33.96 -5.96 -19.97
C ILE A 273 33.03 -5.32 -18.94
N ALA A 274 33.40 -5.29 -17.66
CA ALA A 274 32.66 -4.56 -16.63
C ALA A 274 32.64 -3.05 -16.90
N SER A 275 33.75 -2.46 -17.33
CA SER A 275 33.79 -1.06 -17.74
C SER A 275 32.86 -0.80 -18.93
N LEU A 276 32.84 -1.69 -19.93
CA LEU A 276 31.92 -1.59 -21.05
C LEU A 276 30.45 -1.72 -20.60
N GLN A 277 30.16 -2.65 -19.67
CA GLN A 277 28.83 -2.80 -19.08
C GLN A 277 28.36 -1.51 -18.41
N ILE A 278 29.24 -0.85 -17.65
CA ILE A 278 28.92 0.43 -16.99
C ILE A 278 28.58 1.50 -18.02
N VAL A 279 29.37 1.63 -19.09
CA VAL A 279 29.09 2.59 -20.18
C VAL A 279 27.72 2.30 -20.79
N ILE A 280 27.42 1.05 -21.14
CA ILE A 280 26.12 0.66 -21.69
C ILE A 280 24.98 0.95 -20.70
N GLY A 281 25.21 0.71 -19.40
CA GLY A 281 24.24 1.04 -18.34
C GLY A 281 23.91 2.52 -18.27
N VAL A 282 24.91 3.40 -18.33
CA VAL A 282 24.70 4.85 -18.34
C VAL A 282 23.89 5.26 -19.58
N TRP A 283 24.22 4.72 -20.76
CA TRP A 283 23.47 4.97 -21.99
C TRP A 283 22.01 4.51 -21.88
N LEU A 284 21.79 3.33 -21.29
CA LEU A 284 20.47 2.76 -21.07
C LEU A 284 19.63 3.64 -20.14
N ILE A 285 20.21 4.17 -19.05
CA ILE A 285 19.52 5.09 -18.13
C ILE A 285 19.13 6.39 -18.84
N ILE A 286 20.05 7.00 -19.61
CA ILE A 286 19.78 8.22 -20.37
C ILE A 286 18.65 7.99 -21.37
N PHE A 287 18.72 6.90 -22.13
CA PHE A 287 17.70 6.53 -23.10
C PHE A 287 16.35 6.27 -22.42
N GLY A 288 16.34 5.45 -21.36
CA GLY A 288 15.13 5.14 -20.59
C GLY A 288 14.45 6.39 -20.04
N PHE A 289 15.23 7.30 -19.46
CA PHE A 289 14.71 8.58 -18.98
C PHE A 289 14.17 9.45 -20.12
N SER A 290 14.86 9.48 -21.26
CA SER A 290 14.41 10.25 -22.44
C SER A 290 13.09 9.72 -23.01
N GLU A 291 12.89 8.41 -23.02
CA GLU A 291 11.66 7.76 -23.48
C GLU A 291 10.50 8.03 -22.52
N VAL A 292 10.73 7.88 -21.21
CA VAL A 292 9.73 8.21 -20.18
C VAL A 292 9.33 9.70 -20.27
N LEU A 293 10.30 10.60 -20.47
CA LEU A 293 10.04 12.04 -20.63
C LEU A 293 9.36 12.39 -21.95
N ARG A 294 9.69 11.71 -23.06
CA ARG A 294 9.03 11.91 -24.35
C ARG A 294 7.57 11.50 -24.24
N PHE A 295 7.32 10.31 -23.71
CA PHE A 295 5.97 9.79 -23.48
C PHE A 295 5.16 10.71 -22.55
N ALA A 296 5.77 11.21 -21.47
CA ALA A 296 5.12 12.17 -20.58
C ALA A 296 4.79 13.52 -21.24
N ARG A 297 5.58 13.97 -22.23
CA ARG A 297 5.33 15.20 -23.00
C ARG A 297 4.23 15.03 -24.05
N GLU A 298 4.25 13.94 -24.81
CA GLU A 298 3.26 13.65 -25.84
C GLU A 298 1.84 13.54 -25.26
N HIS A 299 1.69 12.90 -24.09
CA HIS A 299 0.39 12.84 -23.40
C HIS A 299 -0.10 14.19 -22.86
N ARG A 300 0.79 15.15 -22.56
CA ARG A 300 0.37 16.51 -22.16
C ARG A 300 -0.16 17.32 -23.34
N LEU A 301 0.38 17.12 -24.54
CA LEU A 301 -0.02 17.87 -25.74
C LEU A 301 -1.40 17.47 -26.28
N HIS A 302 -1.80 16.21 -26.11
CA HIS A 302 -3.13 15.74 -26.51
C HIS A 302 -4.21 15.91 -25.44
N GLY A 303 -3.84 16.17 -24.18
CA GLY A 303 -4.78 16.44 -23.09
C GLY A 303 -5.27 17.89 -22.97
N GLY A 304 -4.69 18.82 -23.73
CA GLY A 304 -5.04 20.25 -23.72
C GLY A 304 -6.00 20.71 -24.81
N GLN A 305 -6.57 19.79 -25.60
CA GLN A 305 -7.52 20.09 -26.69
C GLN A 305 -8.93 19.52 -26.47
N LYS A 306 -9.36 19.32 -25.22
CA LYS A 306 -10.77 19.07 -24.91
C LYS A 306 -11.30 20.16 -24.00
#